data_AF-A0A846MPN5-F1
#
_entry.id   AF-A0A846MPN5-F1
#
_cell.length_a   1.000
_cell.length_b   1.000
_cell.length_c   1.000
_cell.angle_alpha   90.00
_cell.angle_beta   90.00
_cell.angle_gamma   90.00
#
_symmetry.space_group_name_H-M   'P 1'
#
loop_
_entity.id
_entity.type
_entity.pdbx_description
1 polymer ?
#
loop_
_entity_poly.entity_id
_entity_poly.type
_entity_poly.pdbx_seq_one_letter_code
_entity_poly.pdbx_strand_id
1 'polypeptide(L)'
;MAKKLEYKDLLAAGVHFGHLKRKWNPKMAPYIFMEKNGIHLIDINKTLVALDEAAKAMKGVVRSNKKVLFVATKKQAREIVEQVAKRTGMPYVTERWLGGMLTNFSTIRKSIKKLNSLEKLMKSESYENLTKRERLMMERKKEKMEKVLGGILEMNRLPGALFIVDIHREHIALAEAKRLGIPVFAMVDTDSDPTSVDYPIPANDDAYKSIELIVNYIGDVIEEAQQERKQEKEAQKLQAEENKKRAMDEGADLENAPESHDEEE
;
A
#
# COMPACT_ATOMS: atom_id res chain seq x y z
N MET A 1 4.59 -13.71 -12.78
CA MET A 1 4.95 -14.02 -11.38
C MET A 1 5.95 -13.00 -10.90
N ALA A 2 5.79 -12.45 -9.70
CA ALA A 2 6.78 -11.52 -9.15
C ALA A 2 8.16 -12.22 -9.12
N LYS A 3 9.22 -11.53 -9.58
CA LYS A 3 10.57 -12.10 -9.60
C LYS A 3 10.97 -12.37 -8.14
N LYS A 4 11.20 -13.64 -7.78
CA LYS A 4 11.73 -13.99 -6.47
C LYS A 4 13.11 -13.37 -6.31
N LEU A 5 13.29 -12.53 -5.29
CA LEU A 5 14.60 -11.94 -5.01
C LEU A 5 15.57 -13.00 -4.51
N GLU A 6 16.78 -12.96 -5.05
CA GLU A 6 17.87 -13.80 -4.59
C GLU A 6 18.83 -13.04 -3.68
N TYR A 7 19.64 -13.77 -2.91
CA TYR A 7 20.69 -13.20 -2.07
C TYR A 7 21.60 -12.23 -2.84
N LYS A 8 21.95 -12.57 -4.10
CA LYS A 8 22.81 -11.75 -4.95
C LYS A 8 22.18 -10.40 -5.32
N ASP A 9 20.87 -10.37 -5.55
CA ASP A 9 20.15 -9.14 -5.88
C ASP A 9 20.19 -8.16 -4.69
N LEU A 10 19.90 -8.65 -3.48
CA LEU A 10 19.92 -7.85 -2.25
C LEU A 10 21.34 -7.37 -1.89
N LEU A 11 22.36 -8.22 -2.11
CA LEU A 11 23.75 -7.86 -1.89
C LEU A 11 24.18 -6.75 -2.86
N ALA A 12 23.85 -6.87 -4.15
CA ALA A 12 24.19 -5.89 -5.18
C ALA A 12 23.50 -4.54 -4.98
N ALA A 13 22.27 -4.54 -4.44
CA ALA A 13 21.53 -3.32 -4.13
C ALA A 13 21.99 -2.63 -2.83
N GLY A 14 22.86 -3.27 -2.03
CA GLY A 14 23.38 -2.69 -0.80
C GLY A 14 22.44 -2.77 0.40
N VAL A 15 21.50 -3.73 0.39
CA VAL A 15 20.47 -3.90 1.44
C VAL A 15 21.08 -4.23 2.81
N HIS A 16 22.26 -4.85 2.81
CA HIS A 16 22.98 -5.32 3.99
C HIS A 16 23.65 -4.21 4.80
N PHE A 17 23.81 -3.00 4.27
CA PHE A 17 24.43 -1.91 5.01
C PHE A 17 23.41 -1.30 5.98
N GLY A 18 23.72 -1.34 7.28
CA GLY A 18 22.96 -0.59 8.29
C GLY A 18 23.66 0.70 8.71
N HIS A 19 23.34 1.14 9.92
CA HIS A 19 23.87 2.34 10.54
C HIS A 19 25.13 2.08 11.39
N LEU A 20 25.71 3.18 11.88
CA LEU A 20 26.82 3.16 12.83
C LEU A 20 26.44 2.49 14.16
N LYS A 21 27.38 1.79 14.78
CA LYS A 21 27.21 1.12 16.08
C LYS A 21 26.58 1.99 17.17
N ARG A 22 26.94 3.28 17.23
CA ARG A 22 26.41 4.20 18.25
C ARG A 22 24.92 4.52 18.11
N LYS A 23 24.33 4.28 16.93
CA LYS A 23 22.92 4.62 16.62
C LYS A 23 22.00 3.40 16.66
N TRP A 24 22.54 2.20 16.85
CA TRP A 24 21.76 0.98 16.71
C TRP A 24 20.74 0.81 17.86
N ASN A 25 19.67 0.09 17.54
CA ASN A 25 18.69 -0.37 18.51
C ASN A 25 19.04 -1.80 18.95
N PRO A 26 19.20 -2.08 20.27
CA PRO A 26 19.52 -3.43 20.75
C PRO A 26 18.52 -4.50 20.31
N LYS A 27 17.26 -4.14 20.07
CA LYS A 27 16.23 -5.08 19.59
C LYS A 27 16.46 -5.54 18.14
N MET A 28 17.32 -4.85 17.37
CA MET A 28 17.77 -5.29 16.05
C MET A 28 18.87 -6.35 16.10
N ALA A 29 19.39 -6.71 17.28
CA ALA A 29 20.42 -7.73 17.43
C ALA A 29 20.12 -9.04 16.68
N PRO A 30 18.88 -9.58 16.65
CA PRO A 30 18.57 -10.77 15.89
C PRO A 30 18.74 -10.58 14.38
N TYR A 31 18.65 -9.38 13.83
CA TYR A 31 18.74 -9.13 12.39
C TYR A 31 20.13 -8.68 11.93
N ILE A 32 21.05 -8.43 12.86
CA ILE A 32 22.41 -8.01 12.56
C ILE A 32 23.30 -9.25 12.44
N PHE A 33 24.04 -9.33 11.33
CA PHE A 33 25.00 -10.39 11.05
C PHE A 33 26.34 -10.15 11.75
N MET A 34 26.95 -8.98 11.51
CA MET A 34 28.23 -8.61 12.10
C MET A 34 28.46 -7.09 12.05
N GLU A 35 29.53 -6.62 12.69
CA GLU A 35 30.02 -5.25 12.59
C GLU A 35 31.28 -5.20 11.70
N LYS A 36 31.34 -4.26 10.75
CA LYS A 36 32.53 -4.01 9.92
C LYS A 36 32.78 -2.52 9.84
N ASN A 37 33.99 -2.08 10.21
CA ASN A 37 34.40 -0.67 10.18
C ASN A 37 33.43 0.27 10.95
N GLY A 38 32.86 -0.20 12.07
CA GLY A 38 31.92 0.56 12.89
C GLY A 38 30.48 0.66 12.34
N ILE A 39 30.17 -0.04 11.24
CA ILE A 39 28.84 -0.14 10.64
C ILE A 39 28.28 -1.55 10.90
N HIS A 40 27.01 -1.63 11.29
CA HIS A 40 26.31 -2.91 11.39
C HIS A 40 25.89 -3.42 10.02
N LEU A 41 26.15 -4.70 9.77
CA LEU A 41 25.69 -5.41 8.59
C LEU A 41 24.45 -6.22 8.93
N ILE A 42 23.38 -6.03 8.16
CA ILE A 42 22.12 -6.76 8.29
C ILE A 42 22.28 -8.14 7.63
N ASP A 43 21.72 -9.17 8.26
CA ASP A 43 21.69 -10.53 7.72
C ASP A 43 20.67 -10.64 6.59
N ILE A 44 21.18 -10.71 5.35
CA ILE A 44 20.37 -10.82 4.13
C ILE A 44 19.50 -12.07 4.14
N ASN A 45 19.91 -13.18 4.77
CA ASN A 45 19.09 -14.38 4.82
C ASN A 45 17.82 -14.13 5.63
N LYS A 46 17.93 -13.37 6.73
CA LYS A 46 16.77 -12.96 7.53
C LYS A 46 15.89 -11.97 6.77
N THR A 47 16.50 -11.07 5.99
CA THR A 47 15.76 -10.20 5.06
C THR A 47 14.94 -11.02 4.06
N LEU A 48 15.51 -12.06 3.45
CA LEU A 48 14.80 -12.91 2.48
C LEU A 48 13.60 -13.62 3.11
N VAL A 49 13.75 -14.18 4.31
CA VAL A 49 12.67 -14.85 5.04
C VAL A 49 11.56 -13.84 5.38
N ALA A 50 11.93 -12.70 5.98
CA ALA A 50 10.99 -11.65 6.33
C ALA A 50 10.25 -11.07 5.11
N LEU A 51 10.94 -10.95 3.98
CA LEU A 51 10.35 -10.48 2.73
C LEU A 51 9.33 -11.48 2.16
N ASP A 52 9.58 -12.78 2.27
CA ASP A 52 8.63 -13.82 1.85
C ASP A 52 7.38 -13.84 2.74
N GLU A 53 7.56 -13.72 4.06
CA GLU A 53 6.45 -13.60 5.02
C GLU A 53 5.62 -12.33 4.76
N ALA A 54 6.29 -11.19 4.59
CA ALA A 54 5.65 -9.92 4.25
C ALA A 54 4.90 -10.01 2.92
N ALA A 55 5.49 -10.62 1.88
CA ALA A 55 4.85 -10.80 0.58
C ALA A 55 3.59 -11.65 0.69
N LYS A 56 3.65 -12.80 1.38
CA LYS A 56 2.48 -13.68 1.60
C LYS A 56 1.33 -12.95 2.29
N ALA A 57 1.62 -12.23 3.38
CA ALA A 57 0.62 -11.46 4.10
C ALA A 57 0.06 -10.29 3.26
N MET A 58 0.92 -9.60 2.50
CA MET A 58 0.52 -8.53 1.59
C MET A 58 -0.44 -9.04 0.51
N LYS A 59 -0.17 -10.21 -0.10
CA LYS A 59 -1.10 -10.85 -1.04
C LYS A 59 -2.48 -11.08 -0.41
N GLY A 60 -2.53 -11.53 0.84
CA GLY A 60 -3.79 -11.72 1.59
C GLY A 60 -4.60 -10.43 1.76
N VAL A 61 -3.93 -9.30 2.06
CA VAL A 61 -4.57 -7.98 2.18
C VAL A 61 -5.18 -7.53 0.85
N VAL A 62 -4.43 -7.70 -0.25
CA VAL A 62 -4.87 -7.30 -1.60
C VAL A 62 -6.02 -8.17 -2.10
N ARG A 63 -5.96 -9.49 -1.86
CA ARG A 63 -7.05 -10.43 -2.16
C ARG A 63 -8.37 -10.02 -1.48
N SER A 64 -8.27 -9.52 -0.24
CA SER A 64 -9.39 -8.97 0.54
C SER A 64 -9.94 -7.62 0.04
N ASN A 65 -9.50 -7.13 -1.14
CA ASN A 65 -9.84 -5.82 -1.70
C ASN A 65 -9.39 -4.61 -0.88
N LYS A 66 -8.53 -4.79 0.12
CA LYS A 66 -8.12 -3.66 0.93
C LYS A 66 -6.96 -2.94 0.24
N LYS A 67 -6.93 -1.61 0.39
CA LYS A 67 -5.86 -0.78 -0.16
C LYS A 67 -4.68 -0.77 0.79
N VAL A 68 -3.47 -0.76 0.25
CA VAL A 68 -2.21 -0.64 0.99
C VAL A 68 -1.77 0.82 0.88
N LEU A 69 -1.52 1.48 2.01
CA LEU A 69 -1.04 2.86 2.02
C LEU A 69 0.49 2.86 2.11
N PHE A 70 1.15 3.39 1.09
CA PHE A 70 2.60 3.59 1.12
C PHE A 70 2.96 4.89 1.84
N VAL A 71 3.93 4.84 2.75
CA VAL A 71 4.36 5.99 3.54
C VAL A 71 5.88 6.10 3.51
N ALA A 72 6.39 7.22 3.00
CA ALA A 72 7.82 7.48 2.98
C ALA A 72 8.15 8.96 2.80
N THR A 73 8.64 9.66 3.84
CA THR A 73 9.06 11.06 3.68
C THR A 73 10.56 11.24 3.40
N LYS A 74 11.35 10.15 3.40
CA LYS A 74 12.78 10.11 2.97
C LYS A 74 12.95 10.57 1.54
N LYS A 75 13.87 11.52 1.31
CA LYS A 75 14.13 12.11 -0.02
C LYS A 75 14.44 11.03 -1.04
N GLN A 76 15.21 10.03 -0.63
CA GLN A 76 15.63 8.87 -1.43
C GLN A 76 14.45 7.96 -1.79
N ALA A 77 13.40 7.92 -0.95
CA ALA A 77 12.25 7.03 -1.11
C ALA A 77 11.06 7.68 -1.82
N ARG A 78 10.94 9.02 -1.83
CA ARG A 78 9.73 9.72 -2.29
C ARG A 78 9.33 9.34 -3.71
N GLU A 79 10.28 9.45 -4.64
CA GLU A 79 10.03 9.22 -6.06
C GLU A 79 9.71 7.74 -6.33
N ILE A 80 10.49 6.83 -5.74
CA ILE A 80 10.29 5.38 -5.86
C ILE A 80 8.89 4.99 -5.39
N VAL A 81 8.51 5.43 -4.19
CA VAL A 81 7.21 5.11 -3.58
C VAL A 81 6.07 5.70 -4.40
N GLU A 82 6.21 6.94 -4.87
CA GLU A 82 5.20 7.58 -5.72
C GLU A 82 5.00 6.84 -7.05
N GLN A 83 6.09 6.45 -7.72
CA GLN A 83 6.04 5.70 -8.97
C GLN A 83 5.35 4.35 -8.78
N VAL A 84 5.73 3.57 -7.76
CA VAL A 84 5.15 2.24 -7.48
C VAL A 84 3.69 2.35 -7.04
N ALA A 85 3.35 3.34 -6.21
CA ALA A 85 1.98 3.55 -5.77
C ALA A 85 1.05 3.94 -6.94
N LYS A 86 1.52 4.82 -7.84
CA LYS A 86 0.81 5.16 -9.08
C LYS A 86 0.66 3.96 -10.00
N ARG A 87 1.72 3.17 -10.19
CA ARG A 87 1.72 1.96 -11.01
C ARG A 87 0.70 0.91 -10.51
N THR A 88 0.63 0.72 -9.19
CA THR A 88 -0.25 -0.26 -8.53
C THR A 88 -1.67 0.26 -8.22
N GLY A 89 -1.94 1.55 -8.44
CA GLY A 89 -3.21 2.20 -8.08
C GLY A 89 -3.48 2.18 -6.56
N MET A 90 -2.42 2.28 -5.76
CA MET A 90 -2.47 2.32 -4.29
C MET A 90 -2.24 3.73 -3.77
N PRO A 91 -2.85 4.11 -2.63
CA PRO A 91 -2.63 5.42 -2.04
C PRO A 91 -1.21 5.55 -1.46
N TYR A 92 -0.69 6.77 -1.43
CA TYR A 92 0.65 7.07 -0.90
C TYR A 92 0.74 8.41 -0.17
N VAL A 93 1.73 8.54 0.71
CA VAL A 93 2.12 9.79 1.38
C VAL A 93 3.64 9.92 1.33
N THR A 94 4.14 10.87 0.53
CA THR A 94 5.60 11.05 0.29
C THR A 94 6.18 12.34 0.87
N GLU A 95 5.33 13.32 1.19
CA GLU A 95 5.80 14.64 1.61
C GLU A 95 5.88 14.79 3.12
N ARG A 96 4.72 14.84 3.78
CA ARG A 96 4.62 14.98 5.23
C ARG A 96 3.41 14.22 5.73
N TRP A 97 3.62 13.38 6.74
CA TRP A 97 2.53 12.82 7.52
C TRP A 97 1.86 13.90 8.38
N LEU A 98 0.56 14.12 8.17
CA LEU A 98 -0.23 14.98 9.04
C LEU A 98 -0.75 14.13 10.21
N GLY A 99 -0.48 14.56 11.44
CA GLY A 99 -1.01 13.88 12.62
C GLY A 99 -2.54 13.79 12.56
N GLY A 100 -3.06 12.60 12.78
CA GLY A 100 -4.48 12.29 12.62
C GLY A 100 -4.88 11.85 11.21
N MET A 101 -3.91 11.51 10.34
CA MET A 101 -4.19 11.04 8.98
C MET A 101 -5.08 9.81 8.96
N LEU A 102 -4.87 8.88 9.89
CA LEU A 102 -5.68 7.66 10.01
C LEU A 102 -6.68 7.81 11.15
N THR A 103 -6.23 8.35 12.28
CA THR A 103 -7.04 8.36 13.50
C THR A 103 -8.14 9.42 13.49
N ASN A 104 -7.95 10.53 12.76
CA ASN A 104 -8.94 11.58 12.54
C ASN A 104 -9.32 11.66 11.05
N PHE A 105 -9.56 10.51 10.44
CA PHE A 105 -9.82 10.41 9.00
C PHE A 105 -11.05 11.20 8.53
N SER A 106 -12.04 11.41 9.41
CA SER A 106 -13.22 12.24 9.10
C SER A 106 -12.83 13.69 8.77
N THR A 107 -11.85 14.25 9.49
CA THR A 107 -11.34 15.61 9.24
C THR A 107 -10.47 15.66 8.00
N ILE A 108 -9.61 14.65 7.79
CA ILE A 108 -8.79 14.53 6.58
C ILE A 108 -9.66 14.44 5.33
N ARG A 109 -10.76 13.69 5.39
CA ARG A 109 -11.75 13.61 4.32
C ARG A 109 -12.39 14.97 4.01
N LYS A 110 -12.63 15.82 5.01
CA LYS A 110 -13.09 17.21 4.79
C LYS A 110 -12.04 18.02 4.03
N SER A 111 -10.76 17.85 4.36
CA SER A 111 -9.65 18.50 3.63
C SER A 111 -9.53 18.02 2.18
N ILE A 112 -9.71 16.72 1.93
CA ILE A 112 -9.75 16.15 0.57
C ILE A 112 -10.94 16.73 -0.22
N LYS A 113 -12.13 16.78 0.40
CA LYS A 113 -13.31 17.41 -0.24
C LYS A 113 -13.05 18.88 -0.57
N LYS A 114 -12.37 19.61 0.31
CA LYS A 114 -11.99 21.01 0.08
C LYS A 114 -11.02 21.15 -1.10
N LEU A 115 -10.06 20.24 -1.25
CA LEU A 115 -9.18 20.21 -2.42
C LEU A 115 -9.98 20.01 -3.72
N ASN A 116 -10.89 19.03 -3.75
CA ASN A 116 -11.77 18.79 -4.89
C ASN A 116 -12.68 20.00 -5.21
N SER A 117 -13.17 20.70 -4.19
CA SER A 117 -13.93 21.94 -4.37
C SER A 117 -13.09 23.07 -4.98
N LEU A 118 -11.81 23.19 -4.57
CA LEU A 118 -10.89 24.18 -5.15
C LEU A 118 -10.62 23.88 -6.63
N GLU A 119 -10.41 22.61 -6.98
CA GLU A 119 -10.23 22.21 -8.38
C GLU A 119 -11.45 22.49 -9.25
N LYS A 120 -12.65 22.23 -8.73
CA LYS A 120 -13.91 22.55 -9.42
C LYS A 120 -14.08 24.06 -9.60
N LEU A 121 -13.78 24.84 -8.56
CA LEU A 121 -13.86 26.30 -8.62
C LEU A 121 -12.90 26.86 -9.67
N MET A 122 -11.64 26.37 -9.72
CA MET A 122 -10.65 26.82 -10.70
C MET A 122 -11.04 26.52 -12.16
N LYS A 123 -11.93 25.54 -12.39
CA LYS A 123 -12.46 25.20 -13.72
C LYS A 123 -13.73 25.98 -14.08
N SER A 124 -14.33 26.70 -13.13
CA SER A 124 -15.56 27.47 -13.35
C SER A 124 -15.28 28.89 -13.83
N GLU A 125 -16.20 29.48 -14.59
CA GLU A 125 -16.13 30.88 -15.03
C GLU A 125 -16.01 31.87 -13.87
N SER A 126 -16.51 31.50 -12.68
CA SER A 126 -16.35 32.30 -11.46
C SER A 126 -14.89 32.53 -11.06
N TYR A 127 -13.96 31.67 -11.50
CA TYR A 127 -12.52 31.84 -11.27
C TYR A 127 -11.92 32.99 -12.09
N GLU A 128 -12.44 33.23 -13.30
CA GLU A 128 -11.95 34.29 -14.18
C GLU A 128 -12.30 35.68 -13.64
N ASN A 129 -13.44 35.77 -12.96
CA ASN A 129 -13.94 36.98 -12.30
C ASN A 129 -13.16 37.35 -11.02
N LEU A 130 -12.22 36.51 -10.57
CA LEU A 130 -11.40 36.78 -9.38
C LEU A 130 -10.23 37.72 -9.67
N THR A 131 -9.88 38.52 -8.66
CA THR A 131 -8.69 39.38 -8.74
C THR A 131 -7.41 38.54 -8.88
N LYS A 132 -6.36 39.11 -9.50
CA LYS A 132 -5.06 38.41 -9.66
C LYS A 132 -4.50 37.93 -8.31
N ARG A 133 -4.71 38.73 -7.25
CA ARG A 133 -4.26 38.39 -5.88
C ARG A 133 -5.01 37.18 -5.33
N GLU A 134 -6.33 37.11 -5.51
CA GLU A 134 -7.14 35.98 -5.04
C GLU A 134 -6.81 34.70 -5.81
N ARG A 135 -6.64 34.78 -7.14
CA ARG A 135 -6.20 33.65 -7.96
C ARG A 135 -4.88 33.08 -7.47
N LEU A 136 -3.87 33.93 -7.26
CA LEU A 136 -2.57 33.50 -6.75
C LEU A 136 -2.67 32.85 -5.36
N MET A 137 -3.51 33.37 -4.47
CA MET A 137 -3.73 32.76 -3.15
C MET A 137 -4.43 31.41 -3.24
N MET A 138 -5.41 31.25 -4.14
CA MET A 138 -6.08 29.97 -4.37
C MET A 138 -5.13 28.94 -4.97
N GLU A 139 -4.31 29.32 -5.95
CA GLU A 139 -3.32 28.46 -6.59
C GLU A 139 -2.29 27.94 -5.59
N ARG A 140 -1.66 28.84 -4.80
CA ARG A 140 -0.73 28.45 -3.74
C ARG A 140 -1.36 27.51 -2.71
N LYS A 141 -2.64 27.72 -2.39
CA LYS A 141 -3.37 26.89 -1.45
C LYS A 141 -3.66 25.51 -2.03
N LYS A 142 -4.05 25.44 -3.31
CA LYS A 142 -4.24 24.18 -4.04
C LYS A 142 -2.93 23.42 -4.08
N GLU A 143 -1.86 24.03 -4.57
CA GLU A 143 -0.54 23.40 -4.70
C GLU A 143 -0.05 22.83 -3.36
N LYS A 144 -0.18 23.60 -2.27
CA LYS A 144 0.17 23.14 -0.93
C LYS A 144 -0.67 21.95 -0.47
N MET A 145 -1.97 21.94 -0.77
CA MET A 145 -2.86 20.84 -0.40
C MET A 145 -2.63 19.60 -1.26
N GLU A 146 -2.45 19.77 -2.57
CA GLU A 146 -2.18 18.72 -3.54
C GLU A 146 -0.86 18.01 -3.23
N LYS A 147 0.19 18.78 -2.89
CA LYS A 147 1.48 18.23 -2.47
C LYS A 147 1.39 17.28 -1.26
N VAL A 148 0.48 17.55 -0.33
CA VAL A 148 0.35 16.74 0.91
C VAL A 148 -0.72 15.65 0.81
N LEU A 149 -1.83 15.94 0.13
CA LEU A 149 -3.03 15.08 0.09
C LEU A 149 -3.24 14.37 -1.25
N GLY A 150 -2.45 14.68 -2.28
CA GLY A 150 -2.62 14.16 -3.64
C GLY A 150 -2.59 12.64 -3.69
N GLY A 151 -1.66 12.01 -2.98
CA GLY A 151 -1.54 10.54 -2.95
C GLY A 151 -2.65 9.82 -2.17
N ILE A 152 -3.50 10.53 -1.43
CA ILE A 152 -4.67 9.97 -0.72
C ILE A 152 -6.00 10.50 -1.26
N LEU A 153 -6.00 11.20 -2.39
CA LEU A 153 -7.20 11.82 -2.97
C LEU A 153 -8.33 10.82 -3.23
N GLU A 154 -7.97 9.64 -3.74
CA GLU A 154 -8.90 8.56 -4.07
C GLU A 154 -9.31 7.70 -2.86
N MET A 155 -8.75 7.99 -1.68
CA MET A 155 -8.96 7.18 -0.48
C MET A 155 -10.28 7.53 0.20
N ASN A 156 -11.29 6.67 0.01
CA ASN A 156 -12.62 6.85 0.62
C ASN A 156 -12.77 6.19 2.00
N ARG A 157 -11.98 5.15 2.28
CA ARG A 157 -11.98 4.36 3.52
C ARG A 157 -10.56 4.19 4.03
N LEU A 158 -10.41 3.81 5.30
CA LEU A 158 -9.12 3.49 5.88
C LEU A 158 -8.40 2.37 5.08
N PRO A 159 -7.07 2.43 4.96
CA PRO A 159 -6.30 1.37 4.33
C PRO A 159 -6.38 0.08 5.17
N GLY A 160 -6.21 -1.07 4.51
CA GLY A 160 -6.14 -2.36 5.20
C GLY A 160 -4.76 -2.75 5.67
N ALA A 161 -3.72 -2.06 5.18
CA ALA A 161 -2.34 -2.22 5.61
C ALA A 161 -1.55 -0.95 5.29
N LEU A 162 -0.44 -0.74 6.00
CA LEU A 162 0.55 0.27 5.68
C LEU A 162 1.85 -0.39 5.21
N PHE A 163 2.50 0.22 4.24
CA PHE A 163 3.89 -0.05 3.91
C PHE A 163 4.74 1.19 4.21
N ILE A 164 5.65 1.10 5.18
CA ILE A 164 6.43 2.24 5.68
C ILE A 164 7.92 2.08 5.31
N VAL A 165 8.53 3.14 4.77
CA VAL A 165 9.98 3.24 4.62
C VAL A 165 10.53 4.13 5.72
N ASP A 166 11.38 3.57 6.59
CA ASP A 166 11.87 4.16 7.84
C ASP A 166 10.79 4.38 8.91
N ILE A 167 10.76 3.49 9.91
CA ILE A 167 9.85 3.61 11.05
C ILE A 167 10.28 4.63 12.09
N HIS A 168 11.57 4.95 12.18
CA HIS A 168 12.07 5.98 13.08
C HIS A 168 11.56 7.35 12.63
N ARG A 169 11.63 7.61 11.32
CA ARG A 169 11.13 8.86 10.73
C ARG A 169 9.61 8.93 10.69
N GLU A 170 8.93 7.83 10.36
CA GLU A 170 7.46 7.77 10.27
C GLU A 170 6.78 7.24 11.54
N HIS A 171 7.36 7.48 12.72
CA HIS A 171 6.84 7.02 14.01
C HIS A 171 5.37 7.42 14.28
N ILE A 172 4.92 8.58 13.76
CA ILE A 172 3.52 9.02 13.90
C ILE A 172 2.58 8.11 13.10
N ALA A 173 2.94 7.77 11.86
CA ALA A 173 2.15 6.88 11.02
C ALA A 173 2.05 5.49 11.65
N LEU A 174 3.17 4.99 12.18
CA LEU A 174 3.23 3.73 12.90
C LEU A 174 2.34 3.73 14.15
N ALA A 175 2.43 4.78 14.98
CA ALA A 175 1.63 4.90 16.20
C ALA A 175 0.13 4.97 15.90
N GLU A 176 -0.26 5.70 14.86
CA GLU A 176 -1.66 5.78 14.42
C GLU A 176 -2.18 4.44 13.89
N ALA A 177 -1.40 3.74 13.06
CA ALA A 177 -1.76 2.43 12.53
C ALA A 177 -1.93 1.39 13.64
N LYS A 178 -0.99 1.35 14.59
CA LYS A 178 -1.04 0.46 15.76
C LYS A 178 -2.28 0.73 16.62
N ARG A 179 -2.63 1.99 16.85
CA ARG A 179 -3.83 2.35 17.62
C ARG A 179 -5.14 1.89 16.95
N LEU A 180 -5.15 1.80 15.63
CA LEU A 180 -6.32 1.37 14.85
C LEU A 180 -6.31 -0.13 14.52
N GLY A 181 -5.27 -0.87 14.92
CA GLY A 181 -5.09 -2.28 14.56
C GLY A 181 -4.90 -2.52 13.07
N ILE A 182 -4.34 -1.53 12.35
CA ILE A 182 -4.00 -1.68 10.93
C ILE A 182 -2.62 -2.34 10.84
N PRO A 183 -2.48 -3.50 10.16
CA PRO A 183 -1.20 -4.19 10.05
C PRO A 183 -0.17 -3.33 9.31
N VAL A 184 1.05 -3.32 9.85
CA VAL A 184 2.17 -2.53 9.33
C VAL A 184 3.25 -3.44 8.78
N PHE A 185 3.61 -3.19 7.53
CA PHE A 185 4.77 -3.72 6.84
C PHE A 185 5.79 -2.59 6.78
N ALA A 186 7.04 -2.82 7.14
CA ALA A 186 8.02 -1.74 7.09
C ALA A 186 9.43 -2.21 6.79
N MET A 187 10.17 -1.38 6.06
CA MET A 187 11.62 -1.47 6.00
C MET A 187 12.19 -0.98 7.33
N VAL A 188 12.98 -1.82 8.00
CA VAL A 188 13.61 -1.51 9.28
C VAL A 188 15.12 -1.60 9.16
N ASP A 189 15.81 -0.49 9.44
CA ASP A 189 17.26 -0.47 9.59
C ASP A 189 17.64 -0.75 11.06
N THR A 190 18.92 -0.93 11.30
CA THR A 190 19.57 -1.22 12.57
C THR A 190 19.31 -0.21 13.70
N ASP A 191 18.88 1.02 13.42
CA ASP A 191 18.52 2.04 14.42
C ASP A 191 17.04 1.97 14.87
N SER A 192 16.25 1.15 14.20
CA SER A 192 14.81 1.07 14.33
C SER A 192 14.37 -0.08 15.26
N ASP A 193 13.17 0.01 15.86
CA ASP A 193 12.64 -1.07 16.72
C ASP A 193 11.79 -2.06 15.90
N PRO A 194 12.27 -3.28 15.61
CA PRO A 194 11.54 -4.23 14.77
C PRO A 194 10.29 -4.78 15.47
N THR A 195 10.21 -4.72 16.80
CA THR A 195 9.06 -5.23 17.58
C THR A 195 7.83 -4.32 17.51
N SER A 196 8.01 -3.12 16.95
CA SER A 196 6.93 -2.15 16.78
C SER A 196 6.11 -2.38 15.51
N VAL A 197 6.58 -3.24 14.60
CA VAL A 197 6.04 -3.53 13.27
C VAL A 197 5.57 -4.99 13.22
N ASP A 198 4.44 -5.25 12.54
CA ASP A 198 3.91 -6.62 12.43
C ASP A 198 4.72 -7.48 11.45
N TYR A 199 5.12 -6.89 10.32
CA TYR A 199 5.97 -7.53 9.31
C TYR A 199 7.23 -6.68 9.04
N PRO A 200 8.25 -6.77 9.91
CA PRO A 200 9.50 -6.04 9.74
C PRO A 200 10.33 -6.66 8.62
N ILE A 201 10.81 -5.85 7.68
CA ILE A 201 11.73 -6.23 6.60
C ILE A 201 13.09 -5.59 6.92
N PRO A 202 14.04 -6.36 7.49
CA PRO A 202 15.37 -5.83 7.82
C PRO A 202 16.10 -5.42 6.55
N ALA A 203 16.32 -4.12 6.34
CA ALA A 203 16.90 -3.60 5.12
C ALA A 203 17.44 -2.18 5.32
N ASN A 204 18.45 -1.82 4.52
CA ASN A 204 18.90 -0.44 4.41
C ASN A 204 17.78 0.46 3.86
N ASP A 205 17.41 1.49 4.60
CA ASP A 205 16.35 2.44 4.25
C ASP A 205 16.87 3.83 3.84
N ASP A 206 18.19 4.00 3.73
CA ASP A 206 18.88 5.22 3.31
C ASP A 206 19.41 5.15 1.87
N ALA A 207 19.77 3.96 1.40
CA ALA A 207 20.31 3.74 0.07
C ALA A 207 19.19 3.66 -0.98
N TYR A 208 19.26 4.53 -2.01
CA TYR A 208 18.26 4.57 -3.10
C TYR A 208 18.02 3.20 -3.73
N LYS A 209 19.08 2.47 -4.11
CA LYS A 209 18.96 1.14 -4.74
C LYS A 209 18.33 0.07 -3.85
N SER A 210 18.56 0.15 -2.53
CA SER A 210 17.97 -0.76 -1.56
C SER A 210 16.46 -0.54 -1.47
N ILE A 211 16.06 0.72 -1.28
CA ILE A 211 14.66 1.13 -1.24
C ILE A 211 13.96 0.77 -2.56
N GLU A 212 14.60 1.06 -3.69
CA GLU A 212 14.08 0.77 -5.02
C GLU A 212 13.80 -0.72 -5.19
N LEU A 213 14.77 -1.59 -4.85
CA LEU A 213 14.61 -3.02 -4.98
C LEU A 213 13.45 -3.57 -4.13
N ILE A 214 13.39 -3.18 -2.85
CA ILE A 214 12.37 -3.68 -1.92
C ILE A 214 10.98 -3.14 -2.28
N VAL A 215 10.85 -1.83 -2.53
CA VAL A 215 9.57 -1.20 -2.85
C VAL A 215 9.03 -1.71 -4.20
N ASN A 216 9.88 -1.85 -5.22
CA ASN A 216 9.46 -2.43 -6.50
C ASN A 216 9.01 -3.88 -6.35
N TYR A 217 9.74 -4.70 -5.59
CA TYR A 217 9.33 -6.08 -5.33
C TYR A 217 7.95 -6.15 -4.65
N ILE A 218 7.70 -5.30 -3.65
CA ILE A 218 6.38 -5.23 -2.99
C ILE A 218 5.30 -4.73 -3.97
N GLY A 219 5.63 -3.79 -4.85
CA GLY A 219 4.77 -3.35 -5.95
C GLY A 219 4.37 -4.49 -6.88
N ASP A 220 5.35 -5.29 -7.31
CA ASP A 220 5.14 -6.46 -8.19
C ASP A 220 4.25 -7.51 -7.51
N VAL A 221 4.46 -7.75 -6.21
CA VAL A 221 3.63 -8.66 -5.39
C VAL A 221 2.18 -8.16 -5.32
N ILE A 222 1.97 -6.85 -5.18
CA ILE A 222 0.63 -6.24 -5.16
C ILE A 222 -0.05 -6.38 -6.52
N GLU A 223 0.66 -6.08 -7.61
CA GLU A 223 0.13 -6.23 -8.98
C GLU A 223 -0.25 -7.68 -9.30
N GLU A 224 0.61 -8.63 -8.95
CA GLU A 224 0.33 -10.06 -9.10
C GLU A 224 -0.94 -10.44 -8.31
N ALA A 225 -1.05 -10.03 -7.05
CA ALA A 225 -2.24 -10.32 -6.24
C ALA A 225 -3.52 -9.65 -6.78
N GLN A 226 -3.41 -8.48 -7.41
CA GLN A 226 -4.54 -7.83 -8.09
C GLN A 226 -4.97 -8.61 -9.33
N GLN A 227 -4.02 -9.12 -10.11
CA GLN A 227 -4.27 -9.93 -11.31
C GLN A 227 -4.92 -11.28 -10.95
N GLU A 228 -4.35 -12.01 -10.00
CA GLU A 228 -4.90 -13.27 -9.48
C GLU A 228 -6.36 -13.09 -9.04
N ARG A 229 -6.61 -12.04 -8.26
CA ARG A 229 -7.96 -11.72 -7.79
C ARG A 229 -8.93 -11.36 -8.93
N LYS A 230 -8.46 -10.69 -9.97
CA LYS A 230 -9.30 -10.37 -11.14
C LYS A 230 -9.69 -11.66 -11.87
N GLN A 231 -8.74 -12.56 -12.08
CA GLN A 231 -8.98 -13.88 -12.68
C GLN A 231 -9.93 -14.73 -11.86
N GLU A 232 -9.75 -14.80 -10.53
CA GLU A 232 -10.65 -15.51 -9.62
C GLU A 232 -12.10 -14.98 -9.71
N LYS A 233 -12.26 -13.66 -9.78
CA LYS A 233 -13.59 -13.04 -9.96
C LYS A 233 -14.22 -13.34 -11.31
N GLU A 234 -13.44 -13.34 -12.38
CA GLU A 234 -13.93 -13.66 -13.72
C GLU A 234 -14.35 -15.13 -13.80
N ALA A 235 -13.56 -16.04 -13.22
CA ALA A 235 -13.90 -17.46 -13.10
C ALA A 235 -15.18 -17.68 -12.27
N GLN A 236 -15.32 -17.00 -11.12
CA GLN A 236 -16.53 -17.07 -10.29
C GLN A 236 -17.77 -16.55 -11.00
N LYS A 237 -17.64 -15.48 -11.79
CA LYS A 237 -18.74 -14.96 -12.60
C LYS A 237 -19.17 -15.95 -13.69
N LEU A 238 -18.21 -16.54 -14.39
CA LEU A 238 -18.48 -17.51 -15.44
C LEU A 238 -19.19 -18.75 -14.86
N GLN A 239 -18.70 -19.28 -13.72
CA GLN A 239 -19.35 -20.38 -13.01
C GLN A 239 -20.74 -20.02 -12.51
N ALA A 240 -20.96 -18.80 -12.01
CA ALA A 240 -22.27 -18.34 -11.59
C ALA A 240 -23.25 -18.21 -12.77
N GLU A 241 -22.78 -17.80 -13.95
CA GLU A 241 -23.58 -17.74 -15.17
C GLU A 241 -23.90 -19.13 -15.72
N GLU A 242 -22.95 -20.07 -15.70
CA GLU A 242 -23.18 -21.47 -16.07
C GLU A 242 -24.18 -22.15 -15.13
N ASN A 243 -24.05 -21.95 -13.81
CA ASN A 243 -24.99 -22.49 -12.83
C ASN A 243 -26.39 -21.89 -12.99
N LYS A 244 -26.49 -20.60 -13.34
CA LYS A 244 -27.79 -19.97 -13.65
C LYS A 244 -28.42 -20.54 -14.93
N LYS A 245 -27.63 -20.79 -15.98
CA LYS A 245 -28.13 -21.41 -17.20
C LYS A 245 -28.61 -22.84 -16.96
N ARG A 246 -27.85 -23.66 -16.22
CA ARG A 246 -28.27 -25.02 -15.83
C ARG A 246 -29.56 -25.02 -15.01
N ALA A 247 -29.71 -24.09 -14.06
CA ALA A 247 -30.93 -23.97 -13.28
C ALA A 247 -32.14 -23.49 -14.11
N MET A 248 -31.91 -22.72 -15.19
CA MET A 248 -32.98 -22.32 -16.12
C MET A 248 -33.39 -23.48 -17.04
N ASP A 249 -32.44 -24.29 -17.49
CA ASP A 249 -32.73 -25.50 -18.29
C ASP A 249 -33.48 -26.54 -17.44
N GLU A 250 -33.04 -26.81 -16.20
CA GLU A 250 -33.72 -27.74 -15.28
C GLU A 250 -35.11 -27.23 -14.82
N GLY A 251 -35.33 -25.92 -14.79
CA GLY A 251 -36.63 -25.31 -14.48
C GLY A 251 -37.63 -25.36 -15.64
N ALA A 252 -37.15 -25.33 -16.89
CA ALA A 252 -37.98 -25.42 -18.09
C ALA A 252 -38.50 -26.85 -18.33
N ASP A 253 -37.79 -27.88 -17.85
CA ASP A 253 -38.21 -29.28 -17.94
C ASP A 253 -39.36 -29.64 -16.98
N LEU A 254 -39.62 -28.82 -15.94
CA LEU A 254 -40.73 -29.02 -15.00
C LEU A 254 -42.06 -28.38 -15.44
N GLU A 255 -42.03 -27.34 -16.29
CA GLU A 255 -43.23 -26.68 -16.83
C GLU A 255 -43.81 -27.40 -18.07
N ASN A 256 -43.08 -28.34 -18.67
CA ASN A 256 -43.52 -29.15 -19.82
C ASN A 256 -43.90 -30.60 -19.47
N ALA A 257 -44.18 -30.90 -18.20
CA ALA A 257 -44.79 -32.17 -17.83
C ALA A 257 -46.22 -32.22 -18.40
N PRO A 258 -46.58 -33.20 -19.27
CA PRO A 258 -47.94 -33.30 -19.77
C PRO A 258 -48.88 -33.58 -18.59
N GLU A 259 -49.95 -32.78 -18.46
CA GLU A 259 -51.06 -33.09 -17.56
C GLU A 259 -51.55 -34.52 -17.88
N SER A 260 -51.34 -35.44 -16.95
CA SER A 260 -51.96 -36.76 -17.00
C SER A 260 -53.47 -36.56 -16.87
N HIS A 261 -54.18 -36.62 -17.99
CA HIS A 261 -55.61 -36.85 -18.01
C HIS A 261 -55.88 -38.21 -17.36
N ASP A 262 -56.28 -38.20 -16.09
CA ASP A 262 -57.02 -39.29 -15.48
C ASP A 262 -58.46 -39.22 -16.03
N GLU A 263 -58.75 -40.03 -17.04
CA GLU A 263 -60.12 -40.42 -17.40
C GLU A 263 -60.48 -41.76 -16.74
N GLU A 264 -61.72 -41.78 -16.23
CA GLU A 264 -62.37 -42.78 -15.39
C GLU A 264 -62.49 -44.17 -16.04
N GLU A 265 -62.43 -45.22 -15.21
CA GLU A 265 -63.39 -46.35 -15.23
C GLU A 265 -63.44 -47.06 -13.86
#